data_AF-W0DUU1-F1
#
_entry.id   AF-W0DUU1-F1
#
_cell.length_a   1.000
_cell.length_b   1.000
_cell.length_c   1.000
_cell.angle_alpha   90.00
_cell.angle_beta   90.00
_cell.angle_gamma   90.00
#
_symmetry.space_group_name_H-M   'P 1'
#
loop_
_entity.id
_entity.type
_entity.pdbx_description
1 polymer ?
#
loop_
_entity_poly.entity_id
_entity_poly.type
_entity_poly.pdbx_seq_one_letter_code
_entity_poly.pdbx_strand_id
1 'polypeptide(L)' 'MIAPKEPQNEAFELMEIILEKAKYPCQNVEINVFGEHEVEIEAKLVSQSIDGDDFEKVVDRLRRSPFATQVFWSATTSE' A
#
# COMPACT_ATOMS: atom_id res chain seq x y z
N MET A 1 0.23 0.61 4.44
CA MET A 1 0.07 2.08 4.35
C MET A 1 -0.95 2.53 5.38
N ILE A 2 -0.72 3.65 6.04
CA ILE A 2 -1.65 4.26 6.99
C ILE A 2 -2.49 5.29 6.24
N ALA A 3 -3.80 5.19 6.39
CA ALA A 3 -4.81 6.03 5.75
C ALA A 3 -5.90 6.43 6.76
N PRO A 4 -6.62 7.54 6.58
CA PRO A 4 -7.78 7.84 7.41
C PRO A 4 -8.82 6.74 7.26
N LYS A 5 -9.46 6.39 8.38
CA LYS A 5 -10.49 5.34 8.45
C LYS A 5 -11.65 5.61 7.49
N GLU A 6 -11.96 6.88 7.26
CA GLU A 6 -12.96 7.31 6.29
C GLU A 6 -12.38 8.46 5.44
N PRO A 7 -12.29 8.32 4.10
CA PRO A 7 -12.70 7.17 3.29
C PRO A 7 -11.58 6.12 3.07
N GLN A 8 -11.63 5.00 3.81
CA GLN A 8 -10.67 3.89 3.60
C GLN A 8 -10.82 3.18 2.24
N ASN A 9 -12.04 3.10 1.69
CA ASN A 9 -12.28 2.43 0.42
C ASN A 9 -11.62 3.19 -0.74
N GLU A 10 -11.70 4.52 -0.73
CA GLU A 10 -11.04 5.35 -1.76
C GLU A 10 -9.51 5.25 -1.66
N ALA A 11 -8.98 5.18 -0.44
CA ALA A 11 -7.56 4.92 -0.21
C ALA A 11 -7.13 3.56 -0.79
N PHE A 12 -7.94 2.53 -0.56
CA PHE A 12 -7.72 1.19 -1.08
C PHE A 12 -7.78 1.12 -2.61
N GLU A 13 -8.83 1.67 -3.23
CA GLU A 13 -8.97 1.71 -4.70
C GLU A 13 -7.79 2.45 -5.35
N LEU A 14 -7.39 3.59 -4.79
CA LEU A 14 -6.26 4.35 -5.31
C LEU A 14 -4.94 3.58 -5.18
N MET A 15 -4.75 2.87 -4.07
CA MET A 15 -3.59 2.00 -3.87
C MET A 15 -3.55 0.90 -4.92
N GLU A 16 -4.68 0.19 -5.11
CA GLU A 16 -4.80 -0.89 -6.10
C GLU A 16 -4.51 -0.41 -7.52
N ILE A 17 -5.07 0.74 -7.93
CA ILE A 17 -4.81 1.34 -9.25
C ILE A 17 -3.33 1.67 -9.46
N ILE A 18 -2.65 2.22 -8.45
CA ILE A 18 -1.23 2.58 -8.55
C ILE A 18 -0.36 1.33 -8.67
N LEU A 19 -0.66 0.31 -7.85
CA LEU A 19 0.05 -0.97 -7.84
C LEU A 19 -0.15 -1.74 -9.16
N GLU A 20 -1.38 -1.79 -9.68
CA GLU A 20 -1.69 -2.42 -10.96
C GLU A 20 -0.97 -1.71 -12.12
N LYS A 21 -0.98 -0.37 -12.14
CA LYS A 21 -0.23 0.42 -13.15
C LYS A 21 1.28 0.18 -13.09
N ALA A 22 1.80 -0.12 -11.92
CA ALA A 22 3.20 -0.47 -11.71
C ALA A 22 3.49 -1.97 -11.96
N LYS A 23 2.50 -2.76 -12.37
CA LYS A 23 2.59 -4.21 -12.59
C LYS A 23 2.91 -5.02 -11.33
N TYR A 24 2.54 -4.49 -10.16
CA TYR A 24 2.65 -5.16 -8.87
C TYR A 24 1.25 -5.46 -8.34
N PRO A 25 0.52 -6.48 -8.87
CA PRO A 25 -0.81 -6.79 -8.37
C PRO A 25 -0.77 -7.23 -6.91
N CYS A 26 -1.72 -6.74 -6.12
CA CYS A 26 -1.96 -7.20 -4.75
C CYS A 26 -2.39 -8.67 -4.77
N GLN A 27 -1.66 -9.51 -4.04
CA GLN A 27 -2.05 -10.88 -3.72
C GLN A 27 -3.13 -10.92 -2.65
N ASN A 28 -2.89 -10.16 -1.58
CA ASN A 28 -3.75 -10.12 -0.42
C ASN A 28 -3.67 -8.73 0.18
N VAL A 29 -4.79 -8.25 0.71
CA VAL A 29 -4.84 -6.96 1.38
C VAL A 29 -5.57 -7.12 2.70
N GLU A 30 -4.95 -6.64 3.75
CA GLU A 30 -5.44 -6.69 5.12
C GLU A 30 -5.61 -5.26 5.62
N ILE A 31 -6.79 -4.95 6.15
CA ILE A 31 -7.08 -3.63 6.72
C ILE A 31 -7.19 -3.81 8.23
N ASN A 32 -6.25 -3.23 8.94
CA ASN A 32 -6.17 -3.24 10.40
C ASN A 32 -6.51 -1.85 10.94
N VAL A 33 -7.10 -1.81 12.14
CA VAL A 33 -7.36 -0.53 12.82
C VAL A 33 -6.04 0.03 13.33
N PHE A 34 -5.72 1.27 12.95
CA PHE A 34 -4.51 1.96 13.39
C PHE A 34 -4.90 3.20 14.19
N GLY A 35 -4.91 3.09 15.52
CA GLY A 35 -5.37 4.18 16.39
C GLY A 35 -6.88 4.43 16.28
N GLU A 36 -7.31 5.66 16.56
CA GLU A 36 -8.74 6.00 16.68
C GLU A 36 -9.38 6.41 15.34
N HIS A 37 -8.61 7.03 14.45
CA HIS A 37 -9.11 7.64 13.21
C HIS A 37 -8.44 7.14 11.94
N GLU A 38 -7.51 6.17 12.05
CA GLU A 38 -6.75 5.67 10.92
C GLU A 38 -6.87 4.15 10.82
N VAL A 39 -6.51 3.67 9.64
CA VAL A 39 -6.41 2.26 9.31
C VAL A 39 -5.07 2.00 8.65
N GLU A 40 -4.53 0.84 8.93
CA GLU A 40 -3.36 0.30 8.25
C GLU A 40 -3.83 -0.67 7.18
N ILE A 41 -3.60 -0.32 5.92
CA ILE A 41 -3.84 -1.14 4.75
C ILE A 41 -2.52 -1.84 4.39
N GLU A 42 -2.38 -3.11 4.73
CA GLU A 42 -1.23 -3.94 4.38
C GLU A 42 -1.51 -4.68 3.07
N ALA A 43 -0.68 -4.48 2.05
CA ALA A 43 -0.79 -5.18 0.77
C ALA A 43 0.38 -6.13 0.56
N LYS A 44 0.09 -7.42 0.41
CA LYS A 44 1.05 -8.46 -0.01
C LYS A 44 1.04 -8.55 -1.52
N LEU A 45 2.20 -8.64 -2.15
CA LEU A 45 2.36 -8.63 -3.61
C LEU A 45 2.81 -10.00 -4.11
N VAL A 46 2.33 -10.41 -5.29
CA VAL A 46 2.61 -11.75 -5.88
C VAL A 46 4.02 -11.85 -6.51
N SER A 47 4.87 -10.82 -6.39
CA SER A 47 6.11 -10.74 -7.17
C SER A 47 7.21 -11.67 -6.66
N GLN A 48 7.79 -12.47 -7.57
CA GLN A 48 8.97 -13.33 -7.31
C GLN A 48 10.27 -12.52 -7.13
N SER A 49 10.29 -11.25 -7.51
CA SER A 49 11.41 -10.33 -7.27
C SER A 49 10.91 -8.90 -7.42
N ILE A 50 10.82 -8.18 -6.31
CA ILE A 50 10.54 -6.75 -6.31
C ILE A 50 11.90 -6.04 -6.32
N ASP A 51 12.15 -5.27 -7.38
CA ASP A 51 13.26 -4.33 -7.39
C ASP A 51 12.91 -3.18 -6.44
N GLY A 52 13.72 -3.01 -5.39
CA GLY A 52 13.43 -2.05 -4.34
C GLY A 52 13.47 -0.59 -4.82
N ASP A 53 14.33 -0.26 -5.77
CA ASP A 53 14.42 1.08 -6.34
C ASP A 53 13.22 1.39 -7.24
N ASP A 54 12.68 0.37 -7.94
CA ASP A 54 11.45 0.54 -8.72
C ASP A 54 10.21 0.66 -7.82
N PHE A 55 10.13 -0.19 -6.79
CA PHE A 55 9.00 -0.19 -5.88
C PHE A 55 8.96 1.05 -4.98
N GLU A 56 10.12 1.59 -4.58
CA GLU A 56 10.17 2.85 -3.84
C GLU A 56 9.55 4.01 -4.63
N LYS A 57 9.67 4.04 -5.97
CA LYS A 57 8.97 5.05 -6.81
C LYS A 57 7.46 4.92 -6.74
N VAL A 58 6.96 3.68 -6.67
CA VAL A 58 5.53 3.39 -6.52
C VAL A 58 5.06 3.85 -5.14
N VAL A 59 5.84 3.56 -4.10
CA VAL A 59 5.57 3.96 -2.72
C VAL A 59 5.58 5.48 -2.58
N ASP A 60 6.54 6.18 -3.17
CA ASP A 60 6.55 7.64 -3.19
C ASP A 60 5.34 8.23 -3.91
N ARG A 61 4.79 7.52 -4.91
CA ARG A 61 3.55 7.92 -5.56
C ARG A 61 2.34 7.73 -4.64
N LEU A 62 2.31 6.66 -3.86
CA LEU A 62 1.31 6.44 -2.81
C LEU A 62 1.42 7.49 -1.69
N ARG A 63 2.64 7.86 -1.25
CA ARG A 63 2.87 8.91 -0.24
C ARG A 63 2.35 10.28 -0.65
N ARG A 64 2.35 10.55 -1.96
CA ARG A 64 1.82 11.80 -2.53
C ARG A 64 0.30 11.76 -2.74
N SER A 65 -0.37 10.65 -2.43
CA SER A 65 -1.81 10.55 -2.55
C SER A 65 -2.52 11.29 -1.41
N PRO A 66 -3.73 11.82 -1.65
CA PRO A 66 -4.48 12.59 -0.65
C PRO A 66 -4.97 11.74 0.54
N PHE A 67 -4.96 10.41 0.40
CA PHE A 67 -5.48 9.47 1.39
C PHE A 67 -4.38 8.72 2.15
N ALA A 68 -3.10 8.98 1.85
CA ALA A 68 -2.00 8.35 2.55
C ALA A 68 -1.45 9.28 3.63
N THR A 69 -1.62 8.93 4.91
CA THR A 69 -0.88 9.58 6.00
C THR A 69 0.58 9.14 5.94
N GLN A 70 0.81 7.82 5.84
CA GLN A 70 2.14 7.25 5.79
C GLN A 70 2.17 6.01 4.91
N VAL A 71 3.25 5.81 4.16
CA VAL A 71 3.42 4.63 3.31
C VAL A 71 4.81 4.08 3.51
N PHE A 72 4.83 2.79 3.85
CA PHE A 72 6.04 2.01 4.04
C PHE A 72 5.88 0.73 3.25
N TRP A 73 7.02 0.22 2.80
CA TRP A 73 7.13 -1.10 2.21
C TRP A 73 8.35 -1.77 2.81
N SER A 74 8.27 -3.08 2.92
CA SER A 74 9.36 -3.94 3.33
C SER A 74 9.32 -5.16 2.45
N ALA A 75 10.47 -5.61 1.96
CA ALA A 75 10.58 -6.95 1.38
C ALA A 75 10.57 -7.96 2.54
N THR A 76 9.42 -8.16 3.17
CA THR A 76 9.24 -9.25 4.12
C THR A 76 9.10 -10.54 3.34
N THR A 77 10.20 -11.28 3.19
CA THR A 77 10.11 -12.73 3.13
C THR A 77 9.63 -13.16 4.50
N SER A 78 8.32 -13.33 4.69
CA SER A 78 7.87 -14.14 5.82
C SER A 78 8.57 -15.51 5.68
N GLU A 79 9.47 -15.81 6.62
CA GLU A 79 10.08 -17.14 6.79
C GLU A 79 9.03 -18.19 7.15
#